data_AF-A0A1A9KLU7-F1
#
_entry.id   AF-A0A1A9KLU7-F1
#
_cell.length_a   1.000
_cell.length_b   1.000
_cell.length_c   1.000
_cell.angle_alpha   90.00
_cell.angle_beta   90.00
_cell.angle_gamma   90.00
#
_symmetry.space_group_name_H-M   'P 1'
#
loop_
_entity.id
_entity.type
_entity.pdbx_description
1 polymer ?
#
loop_
_entity_poly.entity_id
_entity_poly.type
_entity_poly.pdbx_seq_one_letter_code
_entity_poly.pdbx_strand_id
1 'polypeptide(L)'
;MRHAALEVLMHRYGHPQERVIVPLGLPIGKRLSMQQGFWEYLRAFMDNGPWFDEQGRHSESDALIRSLMDIDSHGQPLSIFWEDVVERYKANKGRNFLEYSDVVGIVAAFFMAPTFAIRKFTYNIAKRRSRRQWPELVRERLRPDGPSTRLIDLEREQGLDV
;
A
#
# COMPACT_ATOMS: atom_id res chain seq x y z
N MET A 1 9.58 -11.52 24.69
CA MET A 1 8.84 -11.11 23.47
C MET A 1 9.76 -11.32 22.27
N ARG A 2 9.47 -12.29 21.40
CA ARG A 2 10.27 -12.51 20.18
C ARG A 2 9.66 -11.67 19.07
N HIS A 3 10.23 -10.49 18.83
CA HIS A 3 9.90 -9.65 17.69
C HIS A 3 10.62 -10.24 16.48
N ALA A 4 9.88 -10.53 15.41
CA ALA A 4 10.46 -10.88 14.11
C ALA A 4 10.22 -9.70 13.18
N ALA A 5 11.29 -9.01 12.81
CA ALA A 5 11.26 -8.00 11.74
C ALA A 5 11.50 -8.73 10.42
N LEU A 6 10.64 -8.49 9.44
CA LEU A 6 10.91 -8.91 8.07
C LEU A 6 11.65 -7.77 7.37
N GLU A 7 12.84 -8.04 6.87
CA GLU A 7 13.71 -7.06 6.24
C GLU A 7 14.01 -7.50 4.80
N VAL A 8 14.03 -6.55 3.89
CA VAL A 8 14.42 -6.78 2.49
C VAL A 8 15.66 -5.97 2.20
N LEU A 9 16.64 -6.63 1.61
CA LEU A 9 17.79 -5.98 1.01
C LEU A 9 17.38 -5.48 -0.37
N MET A 10 17.40 -4.17 -0.56
CA MET A 10 17.16 -3.53 -1.83
C MET A 10 18.45 -2.87 -2.30
N HIS A 11 18.69 -2.84 -3.61
CA HIS A 11 19.74 -2.01 -4.19
C HIS A 11 19.16 -1.14 -5.28
N ARG A 12 19.86 -0.04 -5.58
CA ARG A 12 19.48 0.83 -6.68
C ARG A 12 19.76 0.14 -8.02
N TYR A 13 18.81 0.23 -8.94
CA TYR A 13 18.97 -0.28 -10.30
C TYR A 13 20.17 0.38 -11.00
N GLY A 14 21.07 -0.44 -11.56
CA GLY A 14 22.34 -0.04 -12.18
C GLY A 14 23.49 0.23 -11.20
N HIS A 15 23.23 0.18 -9.88
CA HIS A 15 24.21 0.48 -8.84
C HIS A 15 24.14 -0.56 -7.71
N PRO A 16 24.62 -1.80 -7.93
CA PRO A 16 24.53 -2.90 -6.95
C PRO A 16 25.30 -2.64 -5.66
N GLN A 17 26.21 -1.65 -5.65
CA GLN A 17 26.94 -1.21 -4.47
C GLN A 17 26.09 -0.33 -3.53
N GLU A 18 25.06 0.34 -4.05
CA GLU A 18 24.15 1.18 -3.29
C GLU A 18 23.01 0.32 -2.72
N ARG A 19 23.25 -0.32 -1.57
CA ARG A 19 22.30 -1.23 -0.90
C ARG A 19 21.68 -0.58 0.32
N VAL A 20 20.38 -0.82 0.53
CA VAL A 20 19.61 -0.37 1.68
C VAL A 20 18.80 -1.55 2.22
N ILE A 21 18.85 -1.75 3.53
CA ILE A 21 17.99 -2.70 4.23
C ILE A 21 16.71 -1.96 4.63
N VAL A 22 15.57 -2.47 4.19
CA VAL A 22 14.26 -1.87 4.45
C VAL A 22 13.42 -2.84 5.28
N PRO A 23 12.99 -2.46 6.50
CA PRO A 23 12.03 -3.26 7.25
C PRO A 23 10.65 -3.16 6.58
N LEU A 24 10.02 -4.29 6.27
CA LEU A 24 8.70 -4.38 5.64
C LEU A 24 7.53 -4.12 6.63
N GLY A 25 7.73 -3.21 7.57
CA GLY A 25 6.73 -2.76 8.53
C GLY A 25 7.26 -2.66 9.95
N LEU A 26 6.40 -2.19 10.85
CA LEU A 26 6.76 -2.04 12.27
C LEU A 26 6.96 -3.43 12.91
N PRO A 27 8.09 -3.67 13.60
CA PRO A 27 8.37 -4.94 14.27
C PRO A 27 7.59 -5.13 15.57
N ILE A 28 6.87 -4.10 16.02
CA ILE A 28 6.13 -4.07 17.27
C ILE A 28 4.74 -4.69 17.05
N GLY A 29 4.36 -5.63 17.93
CA GLY A 29 3.03 -6.25 17.92
C GLY A 29 2.84 -7.40 16.93
N LYS A 30 3.78 -7.64 16.01
CA LYS A 30 3.69 -8.75 15.05
C LYS A 30 4.23 -10.06 15.64
N ARG A 31 3.44 -11.13 15.51
CA ARG A 31 3.84 -12.51 15.87
C ARG A 31 4.63 -13.15 14.73
N LEU A 32 5.47 -14.14 15.03
CA LEU A 32 6.23 -14.87 14.02
C LEU A 32 5.32 -15.50 12.95
N SER A 33 4.18 -16.07 13.33
CA SER A 33 3.21 -16.65 12.40
C SER A 33 2.62 -15.62 11.43
N MET A 34 2.43 -14.38 11.89
CA MET A 34 1.94 -13.28 11.06
C MET A 34 2.99 -12.84 10.04
N GLN A 35 4.27 -12.79 10.45
CA GLN A 35 5.38 -12.49 9.54
C GLN A 35 5.60 -13.60 8.53
N GLN A 36 5.44 -14.86 8.93
CA GLN A 36 5.50 -16.00 8.03
C GLN A 36 4.38 -15.94 6.98
N GLY A 37 3.14 -15.66 7.39
CA GLY A 37 2.03 -15.50 6.44
C GLY A 37 2.27 -14.35 5.45
N PHE A 38 2.81 -13.22 5.94
CA PHE A 38 3.17 -12.11 5.08
C PHE A 38 4.33 -12.43 4.12
N TRP A 39 5.32 -13.21 4.57
CA TRP A 39 6.40 -13.70 3.72
C TRP A 39 5.90 -14.62 2.61
N GLU A 40 5.04 -15.59 2.94
CA GLU A 40 4.45 -16.50 1.94
C GLU A 40 3.56 -15.74 0.95
N TYR A 41 2.82 -14.71 1.41
CA TYR A 41 2.09 -13.81 0.52
C TYR A 41 3.03 -13.11 -0.48
N LEU A 42 4.12 -12.51 0.00
CA LEU A 42 5.09 -11.83 -0.87
C LEU A 42 5.75 -12.80 -1.85
N ARG A 43 6.12 -13.99 -1.37
CA ARG A 43 6.68 -15.05 -2.21
C ARG A 43 5.71 -15.46 -3.31
N ALA A 44 4.46 -15.78 -2.96
CA ALA A 44 3.43 -16.14 -3.95
C ALA A 44 3.19 -15.03 -4.96
N PHE A 45 3.16 -13.77 -4.51
CA PHE A 45 3.02 -12.60 -5.38
C PHE A 45 4.18 -12.46 -6.37
N MET A 46 5.43 -12.65 -5.91
CA MET A 46 6.61 -12.54 -6.77
C MET A 46 6.77 -13.71 -7.75
N ASP A 47 6.40 -14.93 -7.31
CA ASP A 47 6.57 -16.14 -8.11
C ASP A 47 5.41 -16.33 -9.11
N ASN A 48 4.17 -16.09 -8.67
CA ASN A 48 2.95 -16.41 -9.44
C ASN A 48 2.19 -15.18 -9.94
N GLY A 49 2.67 -13.97 -9.61
CA GLY A 49 2.04 -12.72 -10.00
C GLY A 49 0.92 -12.28 -9.04
N PRO A 50 0.14 -11.26 -9.42
CA PRO A 50 -0.80 -10.62 -8.50
C PRO A 50 -1.99 -11.49 -8.09
N TRP A 51 -2.29 -12.56 -8.83
CA TRP A 51 -3.49 -13.37 -8.65
C TRP A 51 -3.10 -14.79 -8.25
N PHE A 52 -3.40 -15.16 -7.00
CA PHE A 52 -3.12 -16.49 -6.46
C PHE A 52 -4.21 -16.96 -5.49
N ASP A 53 -4.33 -18.29 -5.35
CA ASP A 53 -5.24 -18.94 -4.41
C ASP A 53 -4.68 -18.97 -2.98
N GLU A 54 -5.46 -19.51 -2.02
CA GLU A 54 -5.04 -19.65 -0.61
C GLU A 54 -3.79 -20.52 -0.44
N GLN A 55 -3.47 -21.36 -1.42
CA GLN A 55 -2.31 -22.24 -1.44
C GLN A 55 -1.12 -21.58 -2.16
N GLY A 56 -1.26 -20.33 -2.58
CA GLY A 56 -0.22 -19.55 -3.26
C GLY A 56 0.00 -19.95 -4.71
N ARG A 57 -0.88 -20.73 -5.34
CA ARG A 57 -0.78 -21.08 -6.77
C ARG A 57 -1.44 -20.00 -7.62
N HIS A 58 -0.96 -19.82 -8.85
CA HIS A 58 -1.55 -18.86 -9.79
C HIS A 58 -3.06 -19.11 -9.96
N SER A 59 -3.83 -18.02 -9.94
CA SER A 59 -5.27 -18.03 -10.15
C SER A 59 -5.63 -17.00 -11.22
N GLU A 60 -6.60 -17.29 -12.08
CA GLU A 60 -7.12 -16.31 -13.04
C GLU A 60 -8.07 -15.29 -12.40
N SER A 61 -8.55 -15.57 -11.18
CA SER A 61 -9.50 -14.73 -10.46
C SER A 61 -8.80 -13.84 -9.43
N ASP A 62 -9.19 -12.56 -9.39
CA ASP A 62 -8.75 -11.59 -8.39
C ASP A 62 -9.59 -11.60 -7.10
N ALA A 63 -10.55 -12.51 -6.97
CA ALA A 63 -11.53 -12.53 -5.89
C ALA A 63 -10.90 -12.58 -4.50
N LEU A 64 -9.88 -13.42 -4.29
CA LEU A 64 -9.16 -13.52 -3.02
C LEU A 64 -8.46 -12.19 -2.68
N ILE A 65 -7.73 -11.60 -3.62
CA ILE A 65 -7.00 -10.35 -3.41
C ILE A 65 -7.97 -9.18 -3.17
N ARG A 66 -9.10 -9.13 -3.89
CA ARG A 66 -10.17 -8.17 -3.61
C ARG A 66 -10.73 -8.32 -2.20
N SER A 67 -11.00 -9.54 -1.76
CA SER A 67 -11.49 -9.79 -0.39
C SER A 67 -10.49 -9.33 0.69
N LEU A 68 -9.19 -9.44 0.41
CA LEU A 68 -8.13 -8.95 1.30
C LEU A 68 -8.00 -7.41 1.26
N MET A 69 -8.22 -6.79 0.10
CA MET A 69 -8.14 -5.32 -0.08
C MET A 69 -9.37 -4.58 0.42
N ASP A 70 -10.57 -5.19 0.34
CA ASP A 70 -11.80 -4.57 0.84
C ASP A 70 -11.70 -4.24 2.34
N ILE A 71 -10.94 -5.04 3.09
CA ILE A 71 -10.68 -4.84 4.52
C ILE A 71 -9.86 -3.55 4.79
N ASP A 72 -9.04 -3.10 3.84
CA ASP A 72 -8.12 -1.94 4.00
C ASP A 72 -8.67 -0.63 3.37
N SER A 73 -9.77 -0.71 2.61
CA SER A 73 -10.35 0.45 1.90
C SER A 73 -10.94 1.54 2.83
N HIS A 74 -11.11 1.24 4.12
CA HIS A 74 -11.62 2.18 5.13
C HIS A 74 -10.54 3.11 5.74
N GLY A 75 -9.31 3.13 5.22
CA GLY A 75 -8.15 3.76 5.88
C GLY A 75 -8.12 5.29 6.08
N GLN A 76 -9.17 6.05 5.76
CA GLN A 76 -9.23 7.48 6.09
C GLN A 76 -10.20 7.68 7.26
N PRO A 77 -9.75 8.11 8.45
CA PRO A 77 -10.65 8.33 9.58
C PRO A 77 -11.78 9.31 9.27
N LEU A 78 -11.55 10.22 8.31
CA LEU A 78 -12.56 11.14 7.82
C LEU A 78 -13.61 10.44 6.92
N SER A 79 -13.23 9.46 6.08
CA SER A 79 -14.20 8.73 5.25
C SER A 79 -15.07 7.84 6.11
N ILE A 80 -14.50 7.15 7.10
CA ILE A 80 -15.27 6.36 8.08
C ILE A 80 -16.25 7.26 8.83
N PHE A 81 -15.80 8.43 9.31
CA PHE A 81 -16.66 9.39 10.00
C PHE A 81 -17.84 9.83 9.11
N TRP A 82 -17.57 10.17 7.84
CA TRP A 82 -18.63 10.57 6.91
C TRP A 82 -19.58 9.42 6.56
N GLU A 83 -19.08 8.20 6.41
CA GLU A 83 -19.90 7.00 6.17
C GLU A 83 -20.87 6.75 7.33
N ASP A 84 -20.40 6.79 8.58
CA ASP A 84 -21.22 6.62 9.78
C ASP A 84 -22.30 7.73 9.89
N VAL A 85 -21.94 8.99 9.66
CA VAL A 85 -22.91 10.10 9.66
C VAL A 85 -23.99 9.93 8.57
N VAL A 86 -23.60 9.45 7.37
CA VAL A 86 -24.54 9.18 6.27
C VAL A 86 -25.45 7.98 6.56
N GLU A 87 -24.93 6.94 7.20
CA GLU A 87 -25.73 5.79 7.63
C GLU A 87 -26.77 6.19 8.69
N ARG A 88 -26.36 6.97 9.70
CA ARG A 88 -27.27 7.52 10.72
C ARG A 88 -28.33 8.45 10.13
N TYR A 89 -27.94 9.27 9.16
CA TYR A 89 -28.86 10.13 8.40
C TYR A 89 -29.96 9.30 7.70
N LYS A 90 -29.57 8.22 7.02
CA LYS A 90 -30.49 7.30 6.33
C LYS A 90 -31.39 6.56 7.32
N ALA A 91 -30.82 6.04 8.41
CA ALA A 91 -31.54 5.30 9.44
C ALA A 91 -32.63 6.15 10.11
N ASN A 92 -32.32 7.42 10.41
CA ASN A 92 -33.27 8.32 11.08
C ASN A 92 -34.14 9.15 10.12
N LYS A 93 -34.16 8.83 8.81
CA LYS A 93 -34.92 9.57 7.78
C LYS A 93 -34.68 11.10 7.86
N GLY A 94 -33.44 11.50 8.13
CA GLY A 94 -33.03 12.90 8.22
C GLY A 94 -33.44 13.65 9.49
N ARG A 95 -33.96 12.96 10.53
CA ARG A 95 -34.28 13.59 11.84
C ARG A 95 -33.21 13.24 12.87
N ASN A 96 -32.76 14.22 13.65
CA ASN A 96 -31.86 14.04 14.82
C ASN A 96 -30.72 13.02 14.60
N PHE A 97 -29.95 13.18 13.53
CA PHE A 97 -28.88 12.24 13.15
C PHE A 97 -27.48 12.74 13.53
N LEU A 98 -27.34 14.00 13.94
CA LEU A 98 -26.07 14.60 14.37
C LEU A 98 -26.03 14.69 15.89
N GLU A 99 -25.03 14.06 16.48
CA GLU A 99 -24.68 14.21 17.89
C GLU A 99 -23.75 15.42 18.09
N TYR A 100 -23.61 15.92 19.32
CA TYR A 100 -22.71 17.03 19.63
C TYR A 100 -21.25 16.73 19.21
N SER A 101 -20.82 15.49 19.40
CA SER A 101 -19.51 15.00 18.93
C SER A 101 -19.33 15.12 17.42
N ASP A 102 -20.39 14.89 16.64
CA ASP A 102 -20.33 14.97 15.17
C ASP A 102 -20.18 16.41 14.71
N VAL A 103 -20.87 17.35 15.36
CA VAL A 103 -20.74 18.79 15.08
C VAL A 103 -19.33 19.29 15.40
N VAL A 104 -18.77 18.88 16.55
CA VAL A 104 -17.37 19.19 16.91
C VAL A 104 -16.39 18.60 15.88
N GLY A 105 -16.63 17.36 15.43
CA GLY A 105 -15.83 16.71 14.38
C GLY A 105 -15.86 17.45 13.04
N ILE A 106 -17.04 17.90 12.60
CA ILE A 106 -17.20 18.66 11.35
C ILE A 106 -16.50 20.02 11.44
N VAL A 107 -16.63 20.73 12.55
CA VAL A 107 -15.95 22.03 12.76
C VAL A 107 -14.43 21.83 12.76
N ALA A 108 -13.93 20.83 13.50
CA ALA A 108 -12.50 20.52 13.51
C ALA A 108 -11.98 20.14 12.11
N ALA A 109 -12.75 19.37 11.33
CA ALA A 109 -12.43 19.02 9.95
C ALA A 109 -12.38 20.25 9.04
N PHE A 110 -13.30 21.22 9.21
CA PHE A 110 -13.30 22.48 8.47
C PHE A 110 -12.04 23.30 8.74
N PHE A 111 -11.66 23.44 10.02
CA PHE A 111 -10.41 24.14 10.40
C PHE A 111 -9.15 23.41 9.90
N MET A 112 -9.17 22.09 9.84
CA MET A 112 -8.05 21.28 9.36
C MET A 112 -8.03 21.09 7.83
N ALA A 113 -9.09 21.48 7.12
CA ALA A 113 -9.21 21.34 5.67
C ALA A 113 -8.02 21.95 4.89
N PRO A 114 -7.49 23.14 5.24
CA PRO A 114 -6.31 23.69 4.59
C PRO A 114 -5.07 22.79 4.78
N THR A 115 -4.86 22.26 5.99
CA THR A 115 -3.75 21.35 6.28
C THR A 115 -3.87 20.05 5.49
N PHE A 116 -5.06 19.48 5.38
CA PHE A 116 -5.30 18.29 4.57
C PHE A 116 -5.06 18.56 3.07
N ALA A 117 -5.46 19.73 2.57
CA ALA A 117 -5.22 20.13 1.18
C ALA A 117 -3.73 20.30 0.89
N ILE A 118 -2.98 20.98 1.77
CA ILE A 118 -1.52 21.14 1.65
C ILE A 118 -0.83 19.78 1.71
N ARG A 119 -1.26 18.90 2.63
CA ARG A 119 -0.75 17.53 2.70
C ARG A 119 -1.01 16.79 1.39
N LYS A 120 -2.24 16.80 0.87
CA LYS A 120 -2.55 16.14 -0.41
C LYS A 120 -1.71 16.71 -1.57
N PHE A 121 -1.52 18.02 -1.61
CA PHE A 121 -0.69 18.68 -2.62
C PHE A 121 0.78 18.27 -2.54
N THR A 122 1.37 18.30 -1.33
CA THR A 122 2.77 17.89 -1.10
C THR A 122 2.99 16.42 -1.43
N TYR A 123 2.07 15.52 -1.02
CA TYR A 123 2.12 14.11 -1.41
C TYR A 123 2.00 13.92 -2.92
N ASN A 124 1.13 14.66 -3.60
CA ASN A 124 0.99 14.59 -5.06
C ASN A 124 2.27 15.04 -5.78
N ILE A 125 2.91 16.11 -5.31
CA ILE A 125 4.21 16.56 -5.83
C ILE A 125 5.28 15.50 -5.60
N ALA A 126 5.39 14.96 -4.39
CA ALA A 126 6.36 13.93 -4.06
C ALA A 126 6.17 12.68 -4.94
N LYS A 127 4.92 12.22 -5.11
CA LYS A 127 4.57 11.11 -6.01
C LYS A 127 4.97 11.40 -7.45
N ARG A 128 4.72 12.62 -7.95
CA ARG A 128 5.10 13.02 -9.32
C ARG A 128 6.61 13.10 -9.50
N ARG A 129 7.33 13.64 -8.52
CA ARG A 129 8.81 13.74 -8.53
C ARG A 129 9.44 12.36 -8.53
N SER A 130 8.99 11.47 -7.64
CA SER A 130 9.44 10.08 -7.59
C SER A 130 9.25 9.41 -8.95
N ARG A 131 8.03 9.43 -9.52
CA ARG A 131 7.73 8.82 -10.85
C ARG A 131 8.63 9.34 -11.98
N ARG A 132 9.07 10.61 -11.92
CA ARG A 132 9.96 11.21 -12.93
C ARG A 132 11.43 10.82 -12.75
N GLN A 133 11.86 10.48 -11.55
CA GLN A 133 13.25 10.12 -11.25
C GLN A 133 13.59 8.67 -11.58
N TRP A 134 12.59 7.82 -11.78
CA TRP A 134 12.82 6.42 -12.18
C TRP A 134 13.41 6.33 -13.60
N PRO A 135 14.39 5.45 -13.83
CA PRO A 135 14.88 5.12 -15.17
C PRO A 135 13.75 4.67 -16.10
N GLU A 136 13.88 4.91 -17.41
CA GLU A 136 12.86 4.56 -18.41
C GLU A 136 12.50 3.07 -18.37
N LEU A 137 13.50 2.20 -18.27
CA LEU A 137 13.32 0.75 -18.12
C LEU A 137 12.42 0.35 -16.94
N VAL A 138 12.52 1.07 -15.81
CA VAL A 138 11.65 0.81 -14.65
C VAL A 138 10.26 1.40 -14.89
N ARG A 139 10.17 2.58 -15.50
CA ARG A 139 8.90 3.25 -15.80
C ARG A 139 8.03 2.48 -16.80
N GLU A 140 8.63 1.80 -17.76
CA GLU A 140 7.93 0.95 -18.72
C GLU A 140 7.28 -0.26 -18.03
N ARG A 141 8.02 -0.90 -17.11
CA ARG A 141 7.54 -2.04 -16.31
C ARG A 141 6.46 -1.66 -15.30
N LEU A 142 6.48 -0.43 -14.80
CA LEU A 142 5.43 0.10 -13.93
C LEU A 142 4.12 0.42 -14.67
N ARG A 143 4.06 0.29 -16.00
CA ARG A 143 2.80 0.41 -16.76
C ARG A 143 1.97 -0.87 -16.59
N PRO A 144 0.64 -0.80 -16.62
CA PRO A 144 -0.22 -1.99 -16.58
C PRO A 144 0.12 -3.03 -17.64
N ASP A 145 0.47 -2.59 -18.85
CA ASP A 145 0.87 -3.46 -19.97
C ASP A 145 2.41 -3.58 -20.11
N GLY A 146 3.14 -3.29 -19.03
CA GLY A 146 4.60 -3.33 -19.01
C GLY A 146 5.15 -4.76 -19.05
N PRO A 147 6.42 -4.94 -19.47
CA PRO A 147 7.05 -6.25 -19.44
C PRO A 147 7.21 -6.75 -17.99
N SER A 148 7.05 -8.05 -17.77
CA SER A 148 7.20 -8.70 -16.45
C SER A 148 8.61 -9.19 -16.15
N THR A 149 9.59 -8.90 -17.03
CA THR A 149 10.99 -9.30 -16.84
C THR A 149 11.59 -8.60 -15.62
N ARG A 150 12.26 -9.39 -14.76
CA ARG A 150 12.83 -8.90 -13.51
C ARG A 150 14.01 -7.98 -13.82
N LEU A 151 14.12 -6.89 -13.07
CA LEU A 151 15.23 -5.93 -13.25
C LEU A 151 16.60 -6.56 -13.00
N ILE A 152 16.68 -7.49 -12.05
CA ILE A 152 17.91 -8.24 -11.71
C ILE A 152 18.40 -9.07 -12.90
N ASP A 153 17.48 -9.68 -13.66
CA ASP A 153 17.86 -10.48 -14.83
C ASP A 153 18.52 -9.61 -15.90
N LEU A 154 18.02 -8.38 -16.09
CA LEU A 154 18.60 -7.40 -17.03
C LEU A 154 19.96 -6.88 -16.54
N GLU A 155 20.12 -6.67 -15.24
CA GLU A 155 21.41 -6.24 -14.68
C GLU A 155 22.47 -7.32 -14.84
N ARG A 156 22.09 -8.60 -14.68
CA ARG A 156 22.96 -9.74 -14.98
C ARG A 156 23.31 -9.83 -16.46
N GLU A 157 22.35 -9.63 -17.36
CA GLU A 157 22.61 -9.53 -18.81
C GLU A 157 23.57 -8.38 -19.14
N GLN A 158 23.54 -7.29 -18.38
CA GLN A 158 24.45 -6.15 -18.50
C GLN A 158 25.82 -6.39 -17.84
N GLY A 159 26.04 -7.56 -17.22
CA GLY A 159 27.31 -7.92 -16.57
C GLY A 159 27.52 -7.29 -15.19
N LEU A 160 26.46 -6.79 -14.54
CA LEU A 160 26.52 -6.33 -13.15
C LEU A 160 26.44 -7.53 -12.21
N ASP A 161 27.26 -7.52 -11.15
CA ASP A 161 27.24 -8.53 -10.09
C ASP A 161 26.10 -8.22 -9.11
N VAL A 162 24.99 -8.96 -9.25
CA VAL A 162 23.71 -8.77 -8.53
C VAL A 162 23.28 -10.01 -7.76
#